data_AF-A0A6P6MH20-F1
#
_entry.id   AF-A0A6P6MH20-F1
#
_cell.length_a   1.000
_cell.length_b   1.000
_cell.length_c   1.000
_cell.angle_alpha   90.00
_cell.angle_beta   90.00
_cell.angle_gamma   90.00
#
_symmetry.space_group_name_H-M   'P 1'
#
loop_
_entity.id
_entity.type
_entity.pdbx_description
1 polymer ?
#
loop_
_entity_poly.entity_id
_entity_poly.type
_entity_poly.pdbx_seq_one_letter_code
_entity_poly.pdbx_strand_id
1 'polypeptide(L)'
;MSSSSDLLTEELKCSICLEVFTDPVSTLCGHNFCKTCLNKCWDKSQTCSCPYCKETFNQRPDLRVNTTLREVAEHYKKKLRQTEIKWMQQYAVDVTLDPETAHPELILSDDGKQVRHGDIWQKLPNNSKRFDRYLFVLGKKGFSSGRFYFEVQVEGKTSWDLGVAQGSINRKGEILPSPSNGLWTLILRNGNKYINSLNPPVSISMKVKPQRVVVFVDYEEGLVSFYDVETSSHIYSYTNQRFFGELYPYISPCLNDGGKNSSPLIITPVNYNK
;
A
#
# COMPACT_ATOMS: atom_id res chain seq x y z
N MET A 1 30.24 0.14 10.95
CA MET A 1 29.98 0.84 12.23
C MET A 1 28.48 0.91 12.39
N SER A 2 27.93 0.27 13.41
CA SER A 2 26.49 0.33 13.72
C SER A 2 26.13 1.79 14.05
N SER A 3 25.11 2.33 13.38
CA SER A 3 24.66 3.70 13.62
C SER A 3 23.95 3.77 14.97
N SER A 4 23.94 4.93 15.64
CA SER A 4 23.19 5.12 16.89
C SER A 4 21.67 4.85 16.73
N SER A 5 21.15 4.90 15.50
CA SER A 5 19.80 4.46 15.17
C SER A 5 19.61 2.94 15.23
N ASP A 6 20.65 2.15 14.92
CA ASP A 6 20.57 0.68 14.90
C ASP A 6 20.48 0.10 16.31
N LEU A 7 21.11 0.74 17.29
CA LEU A 7 21.09 0.32 18.71
C LEU A 7 19.71 0.53 19.36
N LEU A 8 19.03 1.64 19.06
CA LEU A 8 17.66 1.90 19.53
C LEU A 8 16.64 0.89 18.95
N THR A 9 16.97 0.25 17.83
CA THR A 9 16.11 -0.72 17.14
C THR A 9 15.90 -1.99 17.95
N GLU A 10 16.95 -2.48 18.61
CA GLU A 10 16.89 -3.74 19.36
C GLU A 10 16.22 -3.55 20.72
N GLU A 11 16.36 -2.38 21.33
CA GLU A 11 15.78 -2.06 22.65
C GLU A 11 14.25 -1.92 22.63
N LEU A 12 13.66 -1.64 21.46
CA LEU A 12 12.21 -1.49 21.28
C LEU A 12 11.52 -2.75 20.73
N LYS A 13 12.25 -3.87 20.61
CA LYS A 13 11.71 -5.12 20.09
C LYS A 13 11.29 -6.06 21.21
N CYS A 14 10.18 -6.76 20.97
CA CYS A 14 9.75 -7.86 21.80
C CYS A 14 10.60 -9.09 21.51
N SER A 15 11.28 -9.66 22.51
CA SER A 15 12.14 -10.84 22.31
C SER A 15 11.38 -12.13 21.96
N ILE A 16 10.05 -12.11 21.92
CA ILE A 16 9.21 -13.26 21.58
C ILE A 16 8.82 -13.23 20.10
N CYS A 17 8.29 -12.10 19.62
CA CYS A 17 7.88 -11.95 18.22
C CYS A 17 8.92 -11.26 17.34
N LEU A 18 9.99 -10.72 17.94
CA LEU A 18 11.08 -9.98 17.28
C LEU A 18 10.67 -8.69 16.57
N GLU A 19 9.40 -8.29 16.74
CA GLU A 19 8.83 -7.04 16.23
C GLU A 19 8.89 -5.92 17.27
N VAL A 20 8.83 -4.67 16.80
CA VAL A 20 8.66 -3.49 17.67
C VAL A 20 7.40 -3.63 18.51
N PHE A 21 7.49 -3.30 19.81
CA PHE A 21 6.42 -3.53 20.78
C PHE A 21 5.04 -3.07 20.31
N THR A 22 4.03 -3.92 20.50
CA THR A 22 2.61 -3.59 20.39
C THR A 22 1.95 -3.86 21.73
N ASP A 23 1.34 -2.82 22.31
CA ASP A 23 0.83 -2.83 23.68
C ASP A 23 1.85 -3.45 24.67
N PRO A 24 3.05 -2.85 24.82
CA PRO A 24 4.10 -3.38 25.68
C PRO A 24 3.64 -3.48 27.13
N VAL A 25 4.09 -4.51 27.82
CA VAL A 25 3.90 -4.73 29.26
C VAL A 25 5.25 -5.01 29.90
N SER A 26 5.43 -4.55 31.13
CA SER A 26 6.66 -4.75 31.89
C SER A 26 6.42 -5.84 32.95
N THR A 27 7.29 -6.85 32.99
CA THR A 27 7.27 -7.86 34.07
C THR A 27 7.89 -7.30 35.35
N LEU A 28 7.69 -7.96 36.50
CA LEU A 28 8.27 -7.53 37.78
C LEU A 28 9.81 -7.45 37.74
N CYS A 29 10.45 -8.28 36.92
CA CYS A 29 11.90 -8.23 36.70
C CYS A 29 12.36 -7.14 35.71
N GLY A 30 11.47 -6.24 35.27
CA GLY A 30 11.77 -5.09 34.41
C GLY A 30 11.78 -5.36 32.90
N HIS A 31 11.77 -6.62 32.45
CA HIS A 31 11.74 -6.95 31.02
C HIS A 31 10.38 -6.62 30.36
N ASN A 32 10.43 -6.23 29.08
CA ASN A 32 9.26 -5.76 28.34
C ASN A 32 8.89 -6.73 27.21
N PHE A 33 7.58 -6.93 27.00
CA PHE A 33 7.03 -7.82 25.96
C PHE A 33 5.74 -7.23 25.39
N CYS A 34 5.34 -7.61 24.17
CA CYS A 34 3.96 -7.38 23.74
C CYS A 34 3.00 -8.13 24.66
N LYS A 35 1.91 -7.49 25.11
CA LYS A 35 0.92 -8.10 26.02
C LYS A 35 0.42 -9.46 25.51
N THR A 36 0.14 -9.55 24.21
CA THR A 36 -0.35 -10.78 23.57
C THR A 36 0.70 -11.87 23.52
N CYS A 37 1.96 -11.53 23.27
CA CYS A 37 3.07 -12.49 23.26
C CYS A 37 3.30 -13.09 24.64
N LEU A 38 3.39 -12.26 25.68
CA LEU A 38 3.61 -12.73 27.04
C LEU A 38 2.44 -13.60 27.54
N ASN A 39 1.19 -13.18 27.29
CA ASN A 39 0.02 -13.99 27.63
C ASN A 39 0.06 -15.36 26.95
N LYS A 40 0.34 -15.43 25.64
CA LYS A 40 0.46 -16.71 24.92
C LYS A 40 1.56 -17.62 25.49
N CYS A 41 2.65 -17.05 26.00
CA CYS A 41 3.70 -17.83 26.66
C CYS A 41 3.20 -18.42 27.99
N TRP A 42 2.50 -17.62 28.80
CA TRP A 42 1.95 -18.08 30.08
C TRP A 42 0.78 -19.05 29.93
N ASP A 43 -0.04 -18.92 28.90
CA ASP A 43 -1.17 -19.83 28.65
C ASP A 43 -0.71 -21.27 28.31
N LYS A 44 0.53 -21.43 27.85
CA LYS A 44 1.14 -22.72 27.51
C LYS A 44 1.95 -23.34 28.66
N SER A 45 2.01 -22.68 29.81
CA SER A 45 2.87 -23.06 30.93
C SER A 45 2.07 -23.22 32.22
N GLN A 46 2.48 -24.13 33.09
CA GLN A 46 1.95 -24.22 34.45
C GLN A 46 2.46 -23.10 35.35
N THR A 47 3.59 -22.47 35.00
CA THR A 47 4.21 -21.41 35.78
C THR A 47 4.33 -20.12 34.96
N CYS A 48 4.10 -18.99 35.61
CA CYS A 48 4.38 -17.69 35.02
C CYS A 48 5.86 -17.37 35.22
N SER A 49 6.62 -17.26 34.14
CA SER A 49 8.02 -16.85 34.19
C SER A 49 8.32 -15.82 33.12
N CYS A 50 9.35 -15.01 33.34
CA CYS A 50 9.87 -14.10 32.34
C CYS A 50 10.50 -14.91 31.18
N PRO A 51 10.02 -14.78 29.94
CA PRO A 51 10.59 -15.52 28.82
C PRO A 51 12.07 -15.20 28.56
N TYR A 52 12.55 -14.04 29.00
CA TYR A 52 13.92 -13.58 28.83
C TYR A 52 14.84 -14.08 29.95
N CYS A 53 14.69 -13.61 31.20
CA CYS A 53 15.59 -13.95 32.31
C CYS A 53 15.19 -15.19 33.13
N LYS A 54 14.03 -15.80 32.82
CA LYS A 54 13.48 -17.00 33.50
C LYS A 54 13.04 -16.82 34.96
N GLU A 55 13.06 -15.59 35.49
CA GLU A 55 12.49 -15.31 36.80
C GLU A 55 11.02 -15.76 36.88
N THR A 56 10.68 -16.51 37.93
CA THR A 56 9.35 -17.08 38.15
C THR A 56 8.50 -16.18 39.03
N PHE A 57 7.20 -16.17 38.76
CA PHE A 57 6.21 -15.39 39.50
C PHE A 57 5.21 -16.35 40.14
N ASN A 58 5.00 -16.22 41.45
CA ASN A 58 4.14 -17.12 42.24
C ASN A 58 2.67 -17.07 41.81
N GLN A 59 2.24 -15.95 41.24
CA GLN A 59 0.90 -15.76 40.69
C GLN A 59 1.01 -15.02 39.35
N ARG A 60 0.04 -15.22 38.45
CA ARG A 60 -0.04 -14.49 37.19
C ARG A 60 -0.36 -13.02 37.48
N PRO A 61 0.56 -12.07 37.22
CA PRO A 61 0.30 -10.67 37.48
C PRO A 61 -0.70 -10.10 36.47
N ASP A 62 -1.47 -9.10 36.88
CA ASP A 62 -2.28 -8.30 35.96
C ASP A 62 -1.37 -7.42 35.09
N LEU A 63 -1.36 -7.71 33.78
CA LEU A 63 -0.49 -7.04 32.82
C LEU A 63 -1.10 -5.73 32.35
N ARG A 64 -0.60 -4.63 32.93
CA ARG A 64 -0.92 -3.26 32.49
C ARG A 64 0.00 -2.84 31.36
N VAL A 65 -0.58 -2.25 30.32
CA VAL A 65 0.18 -1.71 29.19
C VAL A 65 1.01 -0.52 29.68
N ASN A 66 2.31 -0.54 29.40
CA ASN A 66 3.22 0.56 29.62
C ASN A 66 2.96 1.62 28.54
N THR A 67 2.20 2.65 28.89
CA THR A 67 1.75 3.68 27.94
C THR A 67 2.92 4.50 27.39
N THR A 68 3.92 4.83 28.21
CA THR A 68 5.12 5.55 27.79
C THR A 68 5.90 4.74 26.76
N LEU A 69 6.16 3.46 27.04
CA LEU A 69 6.87 2.59 26.09
C LEU A 69 6.06 2.37 24.82
N ARG A 70 4.73 2.31 24.91
CA ARG A 70 3.84 2.25 23.73
C ARG A 70 4.01 3.49 22.86
N GLU A 71 4.02 4.69 23.44
CA GLU A 71 4.19 5.94 22.69
C GLU A 71 5.55 6.02 22.00
N VAL A 72 6.62 5.65 22.70
CA VAL A 72 7.98 5.58 22.13
C VAL A 72 8.04 4.56 20.98
N ALA A 73 7.48 3.35 21.18
CA ALA A 73 7.42 2.31 20.17
C ALA A 73 6.62 2.74 18.93
N GLU A 74 5.48 3.41 19.11
CA GLU A 74 4.68 3.92 17.99
C GLU A 74 5.35 5.06 17.23
N HIS A 75 6.04 5.97 17.93
CA HIS A 75 6.86 7.01 17.29
C HIS A 75 7.98 6.38 16.45
N TYR A 76 8.65 5.37 17.00
CA TYR A 76 9.70 4.65 16.29
C TYR A 76 9.17 3.91 15.05
N LYS A 77 8.05 3.17 15.17
CA LYS A 77 7.37 2.55 14.02
C LYS A 77 7.03 3.58 12.95
N LYS A 78 6.53 4.76 13.33
CA LYS A 78 6.23 5.84 12.38
C LYS A 78 7.48 6.31 11.64
N LYS A 79 8.60 6.47 12.36
CA LYS A 79 9.89 6.86 11.77
C LYS A 79 10.43 5.82 10.78
N LEU A 80 10.31 4.53 11.10
CA LEU A 80 10.69 3.44 10.20
C LEU A 80 9.90 3.50 8.88
N ARG A 81 8.57 3.61 8.99
CA ARG A 81 7.67 3.75 7.85
C ARG A 81 7.99 4.96 6.97
N GLN A 82 8.29 6.11 7.59
CA GLN A 82 8.72 7.30 6.86
C GLN A 82 10.05 7.11 6.14
N THR A 83 10.99 6.40 6.77
CA THR A 83 12.30 6.09 6.19
C THR A 83 12.14 5.17 4.98
N GLU A 84 11.27 4.17 5.06
CA GLU A 84 10.92 3.28 3.96
C GLU A 84 10.35 4.04 2.77
N ILE A 85 9.37 4.93 2.98
CA ILE A 85 8.84 5.78 1.90
C ILE A 85 9.92 6.67 1.30
N LYS A 86 10.75 7.32 2.13
CA LYS A 86 11.86 8.16 1.64
C LYS A 86 12.85 7.37 0.80
N TRP A 87 13.17 6.14 1.20
CA TRP A 87 14.00 5.25 0.39
C TRP A 87 13.33 4.89 -0.94
N MET A 88 12.02 4.62 -0.97
CA MET A 88 11.32 4.34 -2.23
C MET A 88 11.24 5.55 -3.17
N GLN A 89 11.14 6.77 -2.62
CA GLN A 89 11.06 8.02 -3.40
C GLN A 89 12.27 8.27 -4.31
N GLN A 90 13.43 7.67 -4.03
CA GLN A 90 14.59 7.77 -4.93
C GLN A 90 14.33 7.13 -6.30
N TYR A 91 13.33 6.25 -6.40
CA TYR A 91 12.91 5.58 -7.63
C TYR A 91 11.67 6.25 -8.26
N ALA A 92 11.37 7.49 -7.87
CA ALA A 92 10.24 8.23 -8.42
C ALA A 92 10.38 8.38 -9.94
N VAL A 93 9.30 8.09 -10.66
CA VAL A 93 9.23 8.26 -12.11
C VAL A 93 8.15 9.28 -12.47
N ASP A 94 8.43 10.07 -13.51
CA ASP A 94 7.45 11.02 -14.02
C ASP A 94 6.41 10.30 -14.90
N VAL A 95 5.26 9.95 -14.32
CA VAL A 95 4.19 9.25 -15.05
C VAL A 95 3.32 10.26 -15.79
N THR A 96 3.10 10.02 -17.08
CA THR A 96 2.07 10.69 -17.89
C THR A 96 1.14 9.64 -18.49
N LEU A 97 -0.16 9.89 -18.49
CA LEU A 97 -1.17 8.98 -19.05
C LEU A 97 -1.13 8.98 -20.58
N ASP A 98 -1.44 7.82 -21.18
CA ASP A 98 -1.45 7.62 -22.63
C ASP A 98 -2.88 7.74 -23.20
N PRO A 99 -3.19 8.83 -23.94
CA PRO A 99 -4.49 9.02 -24.58
C PRO A 99 -4.86 7.95 -25.61
N GLU A 100 -3.88 7.23 -26.16
CA GLU A 100 -4.15 6.13 -27.10
C GLU A 100 -4.77 4.92 -26.41
N THR A 101 -4.54 4.77 -25.10
CA THR A 101 -5.06 3.66 -24.29
C THR A 101 -6.37 3.99 -23.59
N ALA A 102 -6.60 5.27 -23.28
CA ALA A 102 -7.72 5.73 -22.48
C ALA A 102 -9.08 5.36 -23.07
N HIS A 103 -9.97 4.84 -22.22
CA HIS A 103 -11.37 4.63 -22.59
C HIS A 103 -12.03 5.94 -23.11
N PRO A 104 -12.90 5.90 -24.14
CA PRO A 104 -13.48 7.10 -24.76
C PRO A 104 -14.25 8.05 -23.84
N GLU A 105 -14.75 7.57 -22.71
CA GLU A 105 -15.43 8.41 -21.70
C GLU A 105 -14.48 9.04 -20.67
N LEU A 106 -13.17 8.79 -20.76
CA LEU A 106 -12.18 9.40 -19.87
C LEU A 106 -11.68 10.73 -20.41
N ILE A 107 -11.65 11.72 -19.54
CA ILE A 107 -11.06 13.03 -19.83
C ILE A 107 -9.71 13.10 -19.13
N LEU A 108 -8.66 13.33 -19.93
CA LEU A 108 -7.29 13.55 -19.47
C LEU A 108 -6.99 15.06 -19.46
N SER A 109 -6.16 15.51 -18.52
CA SER A 109 -5.59 16.86 -18.59
C SER A 109 -4.54 16.97 -19.68
N ASP A 110 -4.27 18.19 -20.15
CA ASP A 110 -3.30 18.46 -21.22
C ASP A 110 -1.88 17.99 -20.88
N ASP A 111 -1.50 18.06 -19.59
CA ASP A 111 -0.22 17.58 -19.08
C ASP A 111 -0.16 16.04 -18.88
N GLY A 112 -1.28 15.35 -19.10
CA GLY A 112 -1.42 13.91 -18.90
C GLY A 112 -1.31 13.45 -17.45
N LYS A 113 -1.44 14.35 -16.46
CA LYS A 113 -1.32 14.03 -15.02
C LYS A 113 -2.65 13.72 -14.35
N GLN A 114 -3.78 14.09 -14.95
CA GLN A 114 -5.10 13.93 -14.35
C GLN A 114 -6.01 13.09 -15.23
N VAL A 115 -6.88 12.32 -14.59
CA VAL A 115 -7.95 11.59 -15.27
C VAL A 115 -9.24 11.59 -14.46
N ARG A 116 -10.37 11.80 -15.15
CA ARG A 116 -11.72 11.69 -14.58
C ARG A 116 -12.69 11.08 -15.57
N HIS A 117 -13.82 10.62 -15.07
CA HIS A 117 -14.96 10.24 -15.91
C HIS A 117 -15.61 11.50 -16.48
N GLY A 118 -15.87 11.50 -17.79
CA GLY A 118 -16.47 12.60 -18.52
C GLY A 118 -17.96 12.48 -18.80
N ASP A 119 -18.58 11.35 -18.46
CA ASP A 119 -19.99 10.99 -18.73
C ASP A 119 -20.40 10.96 -20.22
N ILE A 120 -19.57 11.47 -21.11
CA ILE A 120 -19.83 11.57 -22.55
C ILE A 120 -18.81 10.72 -23.30
N TRP A 121 -19.30 9.88 -24.20
CA TRP A 121 -18.47 9.13 -25.13
C TRP A 121 -17.82 10.05 -26.15
N GLN A 122 -16.50 10.19 -26.09
CA GLN A 122 -15.75 11.02 -27.04
C GLN A 122 -15.54 10.29 -28.37
N LYS A 123 -15.61 11.04 -29.47
CA LYS A 123 -15.34 10.52 -30.82
C LYS A 123 -13.83 10.39 -31.06
N LEU A 124 -13.23 9.38 -30.47
CA LEU A 124 -11.80 9.07 -30.62
C LEU A 124 -11.59 7.92 -31.62
N PRO A 125 -10.42 7.84 -32.29
CA PRO A 125 -10.09 6.71 -33.13
C PRO A 125 -10.11 5.40 -32.34
N ASN A 126 -10.80 4.39 -32.87
CA ASN A 126 -10.70 3.04 -32.35
C ASN A 126 -9.36 2.43 -32.80
N ASN A 127 -8.56 1.98 -31.85
CA ASN A 127 -7.28 1.33 -32.10
C ASN A 127 -7.16 0.11 -31.16
N SER A 128 -6.20 -0.77 -31.42
CA SER A 128 -5.98 -1.97 -30.59
C SER A 128 -5.50 -1.66 -29.17
N LYS A 129 -4.87 -0.50 -28.94
CA LYS A 129 -4.36 -0.06 -27.65
C LYS A 129 -5.43 0.47 -26.69
N ARG A 130 -6.59 0.89 -27.20
CA ARG A 130 -7.66 1.56 -26.44
C ARG A 130 -8.52 0.56 -25.66
N PHE A 131 -8.82 0.83 -24.40
CA PHE A 131 -9.86 0.12 -23.66
C PHE A 131 -11.27 0.50 -24.14
N ASP A 132 -12.14 -0.48 -24.38
CA ASP A 132 -13.48 -0.24 -24.95
C ASP A 132 -14.65 -0.46 -23.98
N ARG A 133 -14.47 -1.30 -22.95
CA ARG A 133 -15.54 -1.67 -21.99
C ARG A 133 -15.36 -1.04 -20.62
N TYR A 134 -14.12 -0.91 -20.16
CA TYR A 134 -13.83 -0.42 -18.80
C TYR A 134 -13.09 0.92 -18.85
N LEU A 135 -13.35 1.75 -17.83
CA LEU A 135 -12.83 3.11 -17.66
C LEU A 135 -11.34 3.13 -17.28
N PHE A 136 -10.51 2.46 -18.06
CA PHE A 136 -9.08 2.28 -17.79
C PHE A 136 -8.21 3.18 -18.68
N VAL A 137 -7.03 3.51 -18.17
CA VAL A 137 -5.96 4.18 -18.91
C VAL A 137 -4.61 3.70 -18.37
N LEU A 138 -3.62 3.59 -19.27
CA LEU A 138 -2.24 3.27 -18.90
C LEU A 138 -1.36 4.52 -18.90
N GLY A 139 -0.25 4.45 -18.16
CA GLY A 139 0.88 5.34 -18.36
C GLY A 139 1.50 5.15 -19.75
N LYS A 140 2.16 6.18 -20.26
CA LYS A 140 2.80 6.18 -21.58
C LYS A 140 4.12 5.39 -21.62
N LYS A 141 4.84 5.35 -20.49
CA LYS A 141 6.10 4.63 -20.34
C LYS A 141 5.89 3.34 -19.57
N GLY A 142 6.38 2.23 -20.14
CA GLY A 142 6.47 0.93 -19.48
C GLY A 142 7.85 0.70 -18.88
N PHE A 143 7.92 -0.24 -17.94
CA PHE A 143 9.15 -0.63 -17.24
C PHE A 143 9.28 -2.15 -17.23
N SER A 144 10.41 -2.67 -17.71
CA SER A 144 10.70 -4.11 -17.81
C SER A 144 11.81 -4.58 -16.87
N SER A 145 12.33 -3.68 -16.02
CA SER A 145 13.34 -3.95 -15.00
C SER A 145 13.40 -2.80 -13.99
N GLY A 146 14.10 -3.06 -12.89
CA GLY A 146 14.38 -2.10 -11.84
C GLY A 146 13.19 -1.79 -10.94
N ARG A 147 13.32 -0.67 -10.23
CA ARG A 147 12.31 -0.16 -9.30
C ARG A 147 11.70 1.12 -9.85
N PHE A 148 10.41 1.30 -9.62
CA PHE A 148 9.76 2.57 -9.88
C PHE A 148 8.68 2.89 -8.85
N TYR A 149 8.47 4.19 -8.66
CA TYR A 149 7.58 4.76 -7.65
C TYR A 149 6.76 5.89 -8.26
N PHE A 150 5.47 5.94 -7.96
CA PHE A 150 4.63 7.11 -8.27
C PHE A 150 3.53 7.31 -7.22
N GLU A 151 3.11 8.55 -7.03
CA GLU A 151 2.04 8.95 -6.12
C GLU A 151 0.79 9.36 -6.92
N VAL A 152 -0.38 8.93 -6.45
CA VAL A 152 -1.67 9.34 -7.01
C VAL A 152 -2.56 9.91 -5.90
N GLN A 153 -3.01 11.14 -6.07
CA GLN A 153 -4.05 11.74 -5.25
C GLN A 153 -5.41 11.14 -5.61
N VAL A 154 -6.08 10.66 -4.56
CA VAL A 154 -7.39 9.98 -4.60
C VAL A 154 -8.45 10.68 -3.74
N GLU A 155 -8.09 11.83 -3.18
CA GLU A 155 -8.96 12.62 -2.32
C GLU A 155 -10.30 12.95 -3.01
N GLY A 156 -11.39 12.92 -2.23
CA GLY A 156 -12.72 13.24 -2.74
C GLY A 156 -13.35 12.17 -3.63
N LYS A 157 -12.71 11.01 -3.83
CA LYS A 157 -13.28 9.88 -4.59
C LYS A 157 -13.94 8.83 -3.71
N THR A 158 -14.91 8.13 -4.26
CA THR A 158 -15.62 7.00 -3.62
C THR A 158 -15.35 5.67 -4.30
N SER A 159 -14.87 5.67 -5.54
CA SER A 159 -14.43 4.47 -6.26
C SER A 159 -13.27 4.77 -7.20
N TRP A 160 -12.29 3.88 -7.26
CA TRP A 160 -11.15 3.93 -8.19
C TRP A 160 -10.37 2.60 -8.17
N ASP A 161 -9.56 2.37 -9.20
CA ASP A 161 -8.56 1.31 -9.26
C ASP A 161 -7.19 1.92 -9.57
N LEU A 162 -6.16 1.51 -8.82
CA LEU A 162 -4.78 1.98 -8.98
C LEU A 162 -3.81 0.82 -8.95
N GLY A 163 -2.76 0.87 -9.76
CA GLY A 163 -1.68 -0.10 -9.69
C GLY A 163 -0.89 -0.17 -10.97
N VAL A 164 -0.57 -1.39 -11.40
CA VAL A 164 0.17 -1.63 -12.64
C VAL A 164 -0.49 -2.71 -13.48
N ALA A 165 -0.35 -2.56 -14.80
CA ALA A 165 -0.82 -3.51 -15.79
C ALA A 165 0.36 -4.01 -16.65
N GLN A 166 0.32 -5.28 -17.03
CA GLN A 166 1.20 -5.83 -18.03
C GLN A 166 0.86 -5.26 -19.41
N GLY A 167 1.86 -4.93 -20.23
CA GLY A 167 1.64 -4.31 -21.55
C GLY A 167 0.76 -5.14 -22.49
N SER A 168 0.81 -6.47 -22.35
CA SER A 168 0.04 -7.45 -23.12
C SER A 168 -1.39 -7.70 -22.61
N ILE A 169 -1.86 -6.95 -21.61
CA ILE A 169 -3.22 -7.09 -21.07
C ILE A 169 -4.27 -7.00 -22.18
N ASN A 170 -5.33 -7.82 -22.07
CA ASN A 170 -6.51 -7.67 -22.93
C ASN A 170 -7.12 -6.27 -22.76
N ARG A 171 -7.47 -5.63 -23.87
CA ARG A 171 -8.03 -4.27 -23.89
C ARG A 171 -9.45 -4.21 -24.43
N LYS A 172 -10.01 -5.36 -24.83
CA LYS A 172 -11.29 -5.45 -25.52
C LYS A 172 -12.27 -6.33 -24.75
N GLY A 173 -13.50 -5.86 -24.58
CA GLY A 173 -14.54 -6.63 -23.91
C GLY A 173 -14.23 -6.88 -22.42
N GLU A 174 -14.60 -8.06 -21.93
CA GLU A 174 -14.46 -8.41 -20.51
C GLU A 174 -12.99 -8.54 -20.08
N ILE A 175 -12.65 -7.94 -18.95
CA ILE A 175 -11.34 -8.03 -18.31
C ILE A 175 -11.63 -8.37 -16.86
N LEU A 176 -11.19 -9.55 -16.43
CA LEU A 176 -11.24 -9.93 -15.03
C LEU A 176 -9.97 -9.43 -14.35
N PRO A 177 -10.03 -8.47 -13.42
CA PRO A 177 -8.85 -7.96 -12.76
C PRO A 177 -8.19 -9.06 -11.93
N SER A 178 -7.00 -9.50 -12.34
CA SER A 178 -6.16 -10.41 -11.56
C SER A 178 -4.69 -10.36 -11.96
N PRO A 179 -3.77 -10.73 -11.06
CA PRO A 179 -2.36 -10.93 -11.42
C PRO A 179 -2.17 -11.89 -12.59
N SER A 180 -2.96 -12.96 -12.66
CA SER A 180 -2.90 -13.93 -13.76
C SER A 180 -3.30 -13.34 -15.12
N ASN A 181 -4.08 -12.25 -15.10
CA ASN A 181 -4.48 -11.48 -16.28
C ASN A 181 -3.65 -10.20 -16.44
N GLY A 182 -2.53 -10.09 -15.71
CA GLY A 182 -1.60 -8.98 -15.80
C GLY A 182 -2.04 -7.70 -15.09
N LEU A 183 -2.86 -7.78 -14.02
CA LEU A 183 -3.29 -6.64 -13.21
C LEU A 183 -2.98 -6.80 -11.72
N TRP A 184 -2.17 -5.90 -11.19
CA TRP A 184 -1.86 -5.79 -9.76
C TRP A 184 -2.40 -4.46 -9.24
N THR A 185 -3.57 -4.47 -8.61
CA THR A 185 -4.32 -3.24 -8.32
C THR A 185 -4.89 -3.20 -6.91
N LEU A 186 -4.81 -2.02 -6.30
CA LEU A 186 -5.60 -1.62 -5.15
C LEU A 186 -6.90 -0.98 -5.63
N ILE A 187 -8.01 -1.42 -5.06
CA ILE A 187 -9.36 -1.09 -5.52
C ILE A 187 -10.15 -0.48 -4.36
N LEU A 188 -10.72 0.72 -4.56
CA LEU A 188 -11.70 1.32 -3.66
C LEU A 188 -13.11 1.17 -4.25
N ARG A 189 -14.06 0.74 -3.43
CA ARG A 189 -15.50 0.76 -3.73
C ARG A 189 -16.29 1.37 -2.57
N ASN A 190 -17.42 2.01 -2.89
CA ASN A 190 -18.39 2.53 -1.91
C ASN A 190 -17.79 3.45 -0.84
N GLY A 191 -16.68 4.13 -1.15
CA GLY A 191 -16.03 5.11 -0.30
C GLY A 191 -15.15 4.58 0.83
N ASN A 192 -15.29 3.31 1.22
CA ASN A 192 -14.54 2.72 2.35
C ASN A 192 -14.15 1.24 2.18
N LYS A 193 -14.58 0.56 1.10
CA LYS A 193 -14.25 -0.85 0.88
C LYS A 193 -13.00 -0.95 0.02
N TYR A 194 -11.87 -1.27 0.64
CA TYR A 194 -10.61 -1.52 -0.02
C TYR A 194 -10.44 -3.02 -0.27
N ILE A 195 -10.14 -3.39 -1.51
CA ILE A 195 -9.85 -4.77 -1.91
C ILE A 195 -8.65 -4.81 -2.85
N ASN A 196 -8.05 -5.97 -3.00
CA ASN A 196 -7.07 -6.24 -4.05
C ASN A 196 -7.74 -6.87 -5.28
N SER A 197 -7.03 -6.94 -6.40
CA SER A 197 -7.44 -7.71 -7.59
C SER A 197 -7.15 -9.21 -7.51
N LEU A 198 -7.01 -9.83 -6.33
CA LEU A 198 -6.93 -11.31 -6.31
C LEU A 198 -8.26 -11.93 -6.76
N ASN A 199 -8.21 -13.20 -7.15
CA ASN A 199 -9.40 -13.98 -7.41
C ASN A 199 -9.41 -15.22 -6.48
N PRO A 200 -10.23 -15.23 -5.42
CA PRO A 200 -11.20 -14.20 -5.03
C PRO A 200 -10.54 -12.94 -4.41
N PRO A 201 -11.20 -11.76 -4.47
CA PRO A 201 -10.68 -10.54 -3.86
C PRO A 201 -10.58 -10.63 -2.34
N VAL A 202 -9.50 -10.10 -1.76
CA VAL A 202 -9.32 -10.01 -0.32
C VAL A 202 -9.62 -8.59 0.15
N SER A 203 -10.36 -8.47 1.26
CA SER A 203 -10.65 -7.18 1.88
C SER A 203 -9.45 -6.68 2.68
N ILE A 204 -9.11 -5.41 2.48
CA ILE A 204 -8.00 -4.72 3.14
C ILE A 204 -8.59 -3.80 4.21
N SER A 205 -8.20 -4.01 5.47
CA SER A 205 -8.68 -3.19 6.59
C SER A 205 -7.87 -1.90 6.67
N MET A 206 -8.56 -0.76 6.58
CA MET A 206 -7.95 0.56 6.66
C MET A 206 -8.53 1.35 7.84
N LYS A 207 -7.64 1.95 8.64
CA LYS A 207 -8.04 2.79 9.78
C LYS A 207 -8.39 4.22 9.36
N VAL A 208 -7.70 4.72 8.34
CA VAL A 208 -7.81 6.09 7.83
C VAL A 208 -7.92 6.01 6.32
N LYS A 209 -8.77 6.85 5.72
CA LYS A 209 -8.90 6.96 4.27
C LYS A 209 -7.68 7.71 3.72
N PRO A 210 -6.93 7.16 2.74
CA PRO A 210 -5.76 7.83 2.20
C PRO A 210 -6.21 8.97 1.29
N GLN A 211 -5.46 10.06 1.27
CA GLN A 211 -5.65 11.15 0.30
C GLN A 211 -4.73 10.96 -0.89
N ARG A 212 -3.56 10.37 -0.67
CA ARG A 212 -2.61 9.95 -1.70
C ARG A 212 -2.14 8.52 -1.47
N VAL A 213 -2.03 7.79 -2.57
CA VAL A 213 -1.57 6.40 -2.58
C VAL A 213 -0.28 6.32 -3.39
N VAL A 214 0.74 5.71 -2.78
CA VAL A 214 1.94 5.27 -3.46
C VAL A 214 1.66 3.98 -4.20
N VAL A 215 2.20 3.87 -5.42
CA VAL A 215 2.44 2.59 -6.08
C VAL A 215 3.95 2.43 -6.23
N PHE A 216 4.50 1.38 -5.61
CA PHE A 216 5.90 1.02 -5.70
C PHE A 216 6.05 -0.37 -6.32
N VAL A 217 6.99 -0.50 -7.25
CA VAL A 217 7.30 -1.77 -7.90
C VAL A 217 8.78 -2.05 -7.76
N ASP A 218 9.10 -3.29 -7.40
CA ASP A 218 10.43 -3.89 -7.55
C ASP A 218 10.29 -5.05 -8.53
N TYR A 219 10.76 -4.85 -9.75
CA TYR A 219 10.54 -5.78 -10.85
C TYR A 219 11.27 -7.10 -10.59
N GLU A 220 12.53 -7.03 -10.17
CA GLU A 220 13.38 -8.19 -9.91
C GLU A 220 12.89 -9.02 -8.71
N GLU A 221 12.41 -8.36 -7.65
CA GLU A 221 11.85 -9.05 -6.47
C GLU A 221 10.39 -9.51 -6.67
N GLY A 222 9.78 -9.20 -7.81
CA GLY A 222 8.39 -9.60 -8.08
C GLY A 222 7.39 -8.93 -7.13
N LEU A 223 7.60 -7.63 -6.84
CA LEU A 223 6.87 -6.89 -5.82
C LEU A 223 6.05 -5.75 -6.45
N VAL A 224 4.76 -5.66 -6.06
CA VAL A 224 3.94 -4.44 -6.23
C VAL A 224 3.35 -4.08 -4.88
N SER A 225 3.67 -2.90 -4.36
CA SER A 225 3.27 -2.45 -3.03
C SER A 225 2.56 -1.12 -3.05
N PHE A 226 1.61 -0.96 -2.14
CA PHE A 226 0.78 0.22 -1.99
C PHE A 226 0.94 0.81 -0.60
N TYR A 227 1.08 2.14 -0.51
CA TYR A 227 1.24 2.85 0.77
C TYR A 227 0.33 4.08 0.82
N ASP A 228 -0.15 4.39 2.01
CA ASP A 228 -0.79 5.66 2.33
C ASP A 228 0.31 6.69 2.61
N VAL A 229 0.36 7.77 1.82
CA VAL A 229 1.40 8.79 1.97
C VAL A 229 1.25 9.55 3.28
N GLU A 230 0.02 9.85 3.71
CA GLU A 230 -0.26 10.73 4.86
C GLU A 230 0.16 10.09 6.19
N THR A 231 -0.09 8.79 6.35
CA THR A 231 0.27 8.04 7.56
C THR A 231 1.59 7.27 7.41
N SER A 232 2.15 7.30 6.21
CA SER A 232 3.26 6.47 5.75
C SER A 232 3.01 4.98 5.93
N SER A 233 1.75 4.54 6.06
CA SER A 233 1.44 3.13 6.32
C SER A 233 1.44 2.30 5.06
N HIS A 234 2.03 1.12 5.12
CA HIS A 234 1.79 0.05 4.16
C HIS A 234 0.29 -0.30 4.11
N ILE A 235 -0.25 -0.43 2.90
CA ILE A 235 -1.63 -0.83 2.65
C ILE A 235 -1.69 -2.31 2.24
N TYR A 236 -0.94 -2.68 1.20
CA TYR A 236 -0.94 -4.04 0.66
C TYR A 236 0.26 -4.28 -0.25
N SER A 237 0.70 -5.52 -0.37
CA SER A 237 1.72 -5.95 -1.34
C SER A 237 1.32 -7.24 -2.04
N TYR A 238 1.55 -7.27 -3.35
CA TYR A 238 1.70 -8.49 -4.11
C TYR A 238 3.18 -8.88 -4.08
N THR A 239 3.50 -10.06 -3.56
CA THR A 239 4.87 -10.57 -3.44
C THR A 239 5.04 -11.82 -4.29
N ASN A 240 6.28 -12.22 -4.58
CA ASN A 240 6.61 -13.43 -5.33
C ASN A 240 5.96 -13.48 -6.72
N GLN A 241 5.77 -12.32 -7.34
CA GLN A 241 5.21 -12.24 -8.69
C GLN A 241 6.30 -12.52 -9.74
N ARG A 242 5.88 -13.03 -10.89
CA ARG A 242 6.76 -13.17 -12.05
C ARG A 242 6.24 -12.28 -13.16
N PHE A 243 6.95 -11.19 -13.41
CA PHE A 243 6.60 -10.24 -14.46
C PHE A 243 7.22 -10.66 -15.78
N PHE A 244 6.47 -10.47 -16.86
CA PHE A 244 6.96 -10.69 -18.22
C PHE A 244 6.70 -9.44 -19.06
N GLY A 245 7.72 -8.94 -19.75
CA GLY A 245 7.60 -7.72 -20.54
C GLY A 245 7.43 -6.47 -19.68
N GLU A 246 6.85 -5.42 -20.26
CA GLU A 246 6.73 -4.13 -19.59
C GLU A 246 5.51 -4.06 -18.67
N LEU A 247 5.71 -3.47 -17.49
CA LEU A 247 4.66 -3.01 -16.60
C LEU A 247 4.41 -1.53 -16.80
N TYR A 248 3.14 -1.17 -16.89
CA TYR A 248 2.68 0.20 -17.08
C TYR A 248 1.88 0.65 -15.86
N PRO A 249 2.05 1.90 -15.39
CA PRO A 249 1.11 2.51 -14.46
C PRO A 249 -0.32 2.36 -14.97
N TYR A 250 -1.24 1.97 -14.10
CA TYR A 250 -2.63 1.68 -14.43
C TYR A 250 -3.55 2.48 -13.51
N ILE A 251 -4.50 3.19 -14.12
CA ILE A 251 -5.42 4.08 -13.41
C ILE A 251 -6.85 3.92 -13.95
N SER A 252 -7.81 3.84 -13.04
CA SER A 252 -9.24 3.86 -13.33
C SER A 252 -9.96 4.80 -12.35
N PRO A 253 -10.55 5.92 -12.81
CA PRO A 253 -11.31 6.82 -11.93
C PRO A 253 -12.69 6.28 -11.55
N CYS A 254 -13.11 5.14 -12.15
CA CYS A 254 -14.47 4.61 -12.09
C CYS A 254 -15.54 5.61 -12.56
N LEU A 255 -16.81 5.21 -12.50
CA LEU A 255 -17.96 6.02 -12.87
C LEU A 255 -18.08 7.27 -11.98
N ASN A 256 -18.68 8.33 -12.51
CA ASN A 256 -18.95 9.58 -11.79
C ASN A 256 -19.95 9.43 -10.62
N ASP A 257 -20.81 8.41 -10.65
CA ASP A 257 -21.80 8.11 -9.59
C ASP A 257 -22.68 9.33 -9.24
N GLY A 258 -23.29 9.94 -10.25
CA GLY A 258 -24.15 11.13 -10.07
C GLY A 258 -23.43 12.34 -9.48
N GLY A 259 -22.11 12.47 -9.70
CA GLY A 259 -21.28 13.55 -9.18
C GLY A 259 -20.51 13.20 -7.91
N LYS A 260 -20.88 12.12 -7.20
CA LYS A 260 -20.25 11.73 -5.92
C LYS A 260 -18.81 11.26 -6.07
N ASN A 261 -18.41 10.83 -7.27
CA ASN A 261 -17.07 10.36 -7.60
C ASN A 261 -16.40 11.22 -8.69
N SER A 262 -16.88 12.45 -8.87
CA SER A 262 -16.46 13.39 -9.93
C SER A 262 -15.00 13.85 -9.82
N SER A 263 -14.43 13.82 -8.61
CA SER A 263 -13.04 14.22 -8.36
C SER A 263 -12.07 13.42 -9.26
N PRO A 264 -11.08 14.09 -9.88
CA PRO A 264 -10.09 13.41 -10.71
C PRO A 264 -9.15 12.57 -9.86
N LEU A 265 -8.51 11.59 -10.49
CA LEU A 265 -7.26 11.02 -10.01
C LEU A 265 -6.12 11.87 -10.56
N ILE A 266 -5.18 12.26 -9.71
CA ILE A 266 -4.07 13.16 -10.08
C ILE A 266 -2.75 12.47 -9.74
N ILE A 267 -1.91 12.25 -10.75
CA ILE A 267 -0.52 11.83 -10.57
C ILE A 267 0.24 13.04 -10.04
N THR A 268 0.75 12.95 -8.82
CA THR A 268 1.42 14.06 -8.15
C THR A 268 2.93 13.95 -8.27
N PRO A 269 3.66 15.08 -8.48
CA PRO A 269 5.11 15.08 -8.39
C PRO A 269 5.55 14.73 -6.97
N VAL A 270 6.66 13.99 -6.86
CA VAL A 270 7.21 13.59 -5.57
C VAL A 270 7.94 14.77 -4.94
N ASN A 271 7.49 15.17 -3.75
CA ASN A 271 8.15 16.23 -2.99
C ASN A 271 9.23 15.65 -2.07
N TYR A 272 10.49 15.82 -2.46
CA TYR A 272 11.66 15.34 -1.70
C TYR A 272 11.91 16.08 -0.37
N ASN A 273 11.19 17.17 -0.10
CA ASN A 273 11.47 18.12 0.98
C ASN A 273 10.50 18.05 2.18
N LYS A 274 9.88 16.89 2.46
CA LYS A 274 9.04 16.69 3.67
C LYS A 274 9.65 15.74 4.68
#